data_AF-A0A6B1GG71-F1
#
_entry.id   AF-A0A6B1GG71-F1
#
_cell.length_a   1.000
_cell.length_b   1.000
_cell.length_c   1.000
_cell.angle_alpha   90.00
_cell.angle_beta   90.00
_cell.angle_gamma   90.00
#
_symmetry.space_group_name_H-M   'P 1'
#
loop_
_entity.id
_entity.type
_entity.pdbx_description
1 polymer ?
#
loop_
_entity_poly.entity_id
_entity_poly.type
_entity_poly.pdbx_seq_one_letter_code
_entity_poly.pdbx_strand_id
1 'polypeptide(L)' 'PGPLARFSEQPLSPVRAPAPTLGQHNHELLCGLLGLSEAEYQRLEADAVIGTVYTEDAT' A
#
# COMPACT_ATOMS: atom_id res chain seq x y z
N PRO A 1 10.27 14.04 10.99
CA PRO A 1 9.65 15.26 11.59
C PRO A 1 8.18 14.96 11.90
N GLY A 2 7.68 15.40 13.05
CA GLY A 2 6.27 15.19 13.44
C GLY A 2 5.35 16.30 12.92
N PRO A 3 4.04 16.21 13.19
CA PRO A 3 3.10 17.26 12.81
C PRO A 3 3.50 18.63 13.40
N LEU A 4 3.38 19.68 12.57
CA LEU A 4 3.79 21.05 12.92
C LEU A 4 2.81 21.78 13.84
N ALA A 5 1.57 21.29 13.95
CA ALA A 5 0.52 21.90 14.75
C ALA A 5 -0.30 20.84 15.49
N ARG A 6 -0.95 21.27 16.57
CA ARG A 6 -1.90 20.47 17.34
C ARG A 6 -3.30 20.97 17.01
N PHE A 7 -4.20 20.06 16.63
CA PHE A 7 -5.61 20.36 16.51
C PHE A 7 -6.29 20.28 17.89
N SER A 8 -7.27 21.14 18.13
CA SER A 8 -7.95 21.27 19.44
C SER A 8 -8.86 20.09 19.77
N GLU A 9 -9.57 19.54 18.77
CA GLU A 9 -10.60 18.50 18.98
C GLU A 9 -10.11 17.09 18.61
N GLN A 10 -9.36 16.96 17.52
CA GLN A 10 -8.83 15.68 17.06
C GLN A 10 -7.32 15.69 17.03
N PRO A 11 -6.62 15.08 18.00
CA PRO A 11 -5.18 14.97 17.91
C PRO A 11 -4.78 14.29 16.59
N LEU A 12 -3.82 14.89 15.89
CA LEU A 12 -3.17 14.23 14.76
C LEU A 12 -2.68 12.87 15.24
N SER A 13 -3.05 11.81 14.53
CA SER A 13 -2.45 10.51 14.79
C SER A 13 -0.94 10.66 14.67
N PRO A 14 -0.15 10.25 15.68
CA PRO A 14 1.28 10.17 15.52
C PRO A 14 1.58 9.29 14.29
N VAL A 15 2.69 9.56 13.60
CA VAL A 15 3.17 8.69 12.52
C VAL A 15 3.32 7.28 13.11
N ARG A 16 2.46 6.36 12.70
CA ARG A 16 2.33 5.03 13.32
C ARG A 16 3.27 4.00 12.71
N ALA A 17 3.74 4.26 11.49
CA ALA A 17 4.62 3.39 10.73
C ALA A 17 5.43 4.22 9.73
N PRO A 18 6.54 3.68 9.19
CA PRO A 18 7.22 4.23 8.02
C PRO A 18 6.28 4.38 6.81
N ALA A 19 6.73 5.11 5.78
CA ALA A 19 6.03 5.12 4.50
C ALA A 19 5.94 3.69 3.94
N PRO A 20 4.80 3.31 3.33
CA PRO A 20 4.65 1.98 2.76
C PRO A 20 5.61 1.75 1.59
N THR A 21 6.04 0.50 1.40
CA THR A 21 6.82 0.10 0.22
C THR A 21 5.93 -0.05 -1.02
N LEU A 22 6.54 -0.17 -2.19
CA LEU A 22 5.82 -0.48 -3.42
C LEU A 22 5.00 -1.77 -3.23
N GLY A 23 3.69 -1.66 -3.47
CA GLY A 23 2.77 -2.79 -3.41
C GLY A 23 2.43 -3.34 -2.02
N GLN A 24 2.92 -2.74 -0.92
CA GLN A 24 2.75 -3.28 0.45
C GLN A 24 1.29 -3.61 0.81
N HIS A 25 0.33 -2.84 0.30
CA HIS A 25 -1.10 -2.99 0.60
C HIS A 25 -1.93 -3.49 -0.61
N ASN A 26 -1.31 -3.93 -1.70
CA ASN A 26 -2.04 -4.32 -2.90
C ASN A 26 -3.00 -5.49 -2.61
N HIS A 27 -2.52 -6.55 -1.96
CA HIS A 27 -3.37 -7.72 -1.65
C HIS A 27 -4.53 -7.36 -0.71
N GLU A 28 -4.24 -6.62 0.36
CA GLU A 28 -5.23 -6.13 1.32
C GLU A 28 -6.35 -5.33 0.63
N LEU A 29 -5.99 -4.40 -0.25
CA LEU A 29 -6.96 -3.53 -0.90
C LEU A 29 -7.65 -4.21 -2.07
N LEU A 30 -6.91 -4.85 -2.98
CA LEU A 30 -7.47 -5.43 -4.18
C LEU A 30 -8.32 -6.67 -3.86
N CYS A 31 -7.81 -7.58 -3.04
CA CYS A 31 -8.54 -8.80 -2.69
C CYS A 31 -9.48 -8.54 -1.50
N GLY A 32 -8.99 -7.88 -0.44
CA GLY A 32 -9.74 -7.70 0.80
C GLY A 32 -10.84 -6.64 0.74
N LEU A 33 -10.55 -5.48 0.13
CA LEU A 33 -11.53 -4.38 0.05
C LEU A 33 -12.33 -4.39 -1.26
N LEU A 34 -11.67 -4.62 -2.40
CA LEU A 34 -12.30 -4.57 -3.72
C LEU A 34 -12.82 -5.93 -4.21
N GLY A 35 -12.46 -7.02 -3.53
CA GLY A 35 -13.02 -8.35 -3.78
C GLY A 35 -12.47 -9.07 -5.02
N LEU A 36 -11.27 -8.72 -5.47
CA LEU A 36 -10.60 -9.50 -6.53
C LEU A 36 -10.32 -10.93 -6.04
N SER A 37 -10.45 -11.88 -6.96
CA SER A 37 -9.96 -13.24 -6.72
C SER A 37 -8.43 -13.26 -6.73
N GLU A 38 -7.85 -14.27 -6.06
CA GLU A 38 -6.40 -14.48 -6.08
C GLU A 38 -5.86 -14.64 -7.51
N ALA A 39 -6.61 -15.32 -8.39
CA ALA A 39 -6.22 -15.48 -9.79
C ALA A 39 -6.18 -14.16 -10.58
N GLU A 40 -7.09 -13.21 -10.28
CA GLU A 40 -7.06 -11.88 -10.86
C GLU A 40 -5.88 -11.07 -10.36
N TYR A 41 -5.62 -11.11 -9.05
CA TYR A 41 -4.46 -10.45 -8.44
C TYR A 41 -3.14 -10.93 -9.07
N GLN A 42 -2.94 -12.25 -9.13
CA GLN A 42 -1.72 -12.86 -9.69
C GLN A 42 -1.52 -12.49 -11.17
N ARG A 43 -2.61 -12.38 -11.94
CA ARG A 43 -2.54 -11.95 -13.34
C ARG A 43 -2.17 -10.47 -13.48
N LEU A 44 -2.68 -9.60 -12.61
CA LEU A 44 -2.28 -8.18 -12.61
C LEU A 44 -0.79 -8.00 -12.30
N GLU A 45 -0.26 -8.81 -11.38
CA GLU A 45 1.17 -8.83 -11.05
C GLU A 45 2.00 -9.38 -12.22
N ALA A 46 1.59 -10.51 -12.80
CA ALA A 46 2.29 -11.14 -13.92
C ALA A 46 2.31 -10.27 -15.19
N ASP A 47 1.20 -9.55 -15.45
CA ASP A 47 1.09 -8.62 -16.59
C ASP A 47 1.77 -7.26 -16.30
N ALA A 48 2.45 -7.13 -15.15
CA ALA A 48 3.11 -5.90 -14.69
C ALA A 48 2.19 -4.66 -14.63
N VAL A 49 0.89 -4.88 -14.47
CA VAL A 49 -0.11 -3.82 -14.28
C VAL A 49 0.00 -3.23 -12.86
N ILE A 50 0.37 -4.07 -11.90
CA ILE A 50 0.73 -3.67 -10.52
C ILE A 50 2.15 -4.16 -10.20
N GLY A 51 2.82 -3.47 -9.27
CA GLY A 51 4.16 -3.84 -8.81
C GLY A 51 4.21 -4.14 -7.31
N THR A 52 5.05 -5.11 -6.95
CA THR A 52 5.35 -5.54 -5.57
C THR A 52 6.84 -5.40 -5.22
N VAL A 53 7.69 -5.19 -6.23
CA VAL A 53 9.13 -4.94 -6.12
C VAL A 53 9.52 -3.79 -7.06
N TYR A 54 10.64 -3.12 -6.75
CA TYR A 54 11.18 -2.06 -7.60
C TYR A 54 11.69 -2.63 -8.91
N THR A 55 11.71 -1.82 -9.97
CA THR A 55 12.09 -2.26 -11.31
C THR A 55 13.55 -2.73 -11.37
N GLU A 56 14.44 -2.14 -10.57
CA GLU A 56 15.82 -2.64 -10.43
C GLU A 56 15.95 -4.03 -9.79
N ASP A 57 14.93 -4.46 -9.02
CA ASP A 57 14.91 -5.74 -8.30
C ASP A 57 14.04 -6.80 -9.00
N ALA A 58 13.31 -6.42 -10.06
CA ALA A 58 12.48 -7.32 -10.85
C ALA A 58 13.37 -8.20 -11.75
N THR A 59 13.27 -9.53 -11.59
CA THR A 59 14.04 -10.54 -12.34
C THR A 59 13.45 -10.82 -13.72
#